data_AF-A0A258AZS3-F1
#
_entry.id   AF-A0A258AZS3-F1
#
_cell.length_a   1.000
_cell.length_b   1.000
_cell.length_c   1.000
_cell.angle_alpha   90.00
_cell.angle_beta   90.00
_cell.angle_gamma   90.00
#
_symmetry.space_group_name_H-M   'P 1'
#
loop_
_entity.id
_entity.type
_entity.pdbx_description
1 polymer ?
#
loop_
_entity_poly.entity_id
_entity_poly.type
_entity_poly.pdbx_seq_one_letter_code
_entity_poly.pdbx_strand_id
1 'polypeptide(L)'
;MDESYTQRFGGIGRLYGAAALPRLAAAHVAIVGVGGVGSWIVEALVRSGIGELTLIDMDDVCITNTNRQLPALAHTIGISKVDVLAARVAEINPACRVNHIVEFLTESNVDRMLAPNFDFVVDAVDRTSIKALIIAKCHGRSLPVITSGSAGGRRDPTGIKIADLGHAGADPLLRGVRQCLRRDYGFAKSEQGRPVTMDIPCVFSMEKPVFPWADGSCSLEAETGAETGLRLDCAAGFGAATFVTGAFGFVLAAEVVRRLTKSA
;
A
#
# COMPACT_ATOMS: atom_id res chain seq x y z
N MET A 1 11.29 -18.65 18.29
CA MET A 1 9.98 -18.04 18.63
C MET A 1 9.83 -18.19 20.12
N ASP A 2 9.69 -17.08 20.84
CA ASP A 2 9.60 -17.09 22.30
C ASP A 2 8.14 -17.17 22.78
N GLU A 3 7.95 -17.40 24.08
CA GLU A 3 6.62 -17.46 24.69
C GLU A 3 5.84 -16.15 24.50
N SER A 4 6.55 -15.02 24.55
CA SER A 4 5.98 -13.68 24.39
C SER A 4 5.30 -13.51 23.02
N TYR A 5 5.94 -13.97 21.94
CA TYR A 5 5.38 -13.97 20.60
C TYR A 5 4.10 -14.83 20.53
N THR A 6 4.12 -16.05 21.08
CA THR A 6 2.95 -16.93 21.08
C THR A 6 1.78 -16.35 21.86
N GLN A 7 2.03 -15.65 22.97
CA GLN A 7 0.99 -14.95 23.72
C GLN A 7 0.40 -13.76 22.94
N ARG A 8 1.25 -12.92 22.32
CA ARG A 8 0.79 -11.77 21.50
C ARG A 8 -0.06 -12.20 20.31
N PHE A 9 0.37 -13.25 19.60
CA PHE A 9 -0.23 -13.66 18.32
C PHE A 9 -1.03 -14.96 18.39
N GLY A 10 -1.34 -15.46 19.59
CA GLY A 10 -2.16 -16.66 19.75
C GLY A 10 -3.52 -16.57 19.06
N GLY A 11 -4.10 -15.37 18.97
CA GLY A 11 -5.32 -15.10 18.18
C GLY A 11 -5.14 -15.36 16.68
N ILE A 12 -4.00 -14.94 16.11
CA ILE A 12 -3.65 -15.21 14.70
C ILE A 12 -3.45 -16.71 14.49
N GLY A 13 -2.80 -17.40 15.42
CA GLY A 13 -2.61 -18.85 15.35
C GLY A 13 -3.92 -19.64 15.38
N ARG A 14 -4.93 -19.19 16.15
CA ARG A 14 -6.27 -19.81 16.14
C ARG A 14 -7.06 -19.55 14.86
N LEU A 15 -6.77 -18.44 14.16
CA LEU A 15 -7.47 -18.05 12.93
C LEU A 15 -6.84 -18.65 11.66
N TYR A 16 -5.51 -18.62 11.56
CA TYR A 16 -4.76 -19.08 10.38
C TYR A 16 -4.08 -20.45 10.57
N GLY A 17 -4.23 -21.05 11.76
CA GLY A 17 -3.58 -22.30 12.15
C GLY A 17 -2.22 -22.07 12.83
N ALA A 18 -1.87 -22.93 13.79
CA ALA A 18 -0.62 -22.79 14.55
C ALA A 18 0.64 -22.83 13.66
N ALA A 19 0.60 -23.57 12.55
CA ALA A 19 1.67 -23.66 11.57
C ALA A 19 1.89 -22.36 10.76
N ALA A 20 0.94 -21.43 10.77
CA ALA A 20 1.11 -20.11 10.15
C ALA A 20 2.06 -19.22 10.95
N LEU A 21 2.10 -19.37 12.29
CA LEU A 21 2.88 -18.49 13.16
C LEU A 21 4.38 -18.50 12.86
N PRO A 22 5.05 -19.66 12.65
CA PRO A 22 6.46 -19.69 12.26
C PRO A 22 6.74 -19.04 10.92
N ARG A 23 5.80 -19.14 9.98
CA ARG A 23 5.94 -18.57 8.65
C ARG A 23 5.85 -17.04 8.69
N LEU A 24 4.86 -16.52 9.43
CA LEU A 24 4.70 -15.09 9.64
C LEU A 24 5.90 -14.51 10.42
N ALA A 25 6.35 -15.20 11.47
CA ALA A 25 7.51 -14.79 12.26
C ALA A 25 8.82 -14.76 11.46
N ALA A 26 8.94 -15.60 10.42
CA ALA A 26 10.10 -15.63 9.54
C ALA A 26 9.99 -14.66 8.35
N ALA A 27 8.80 -14.14 8.06
CA ALA A 27 8.54 -13.38 6.86
C ALA A 27 9.13 -11.96 6.93
N HIS A 28 9.66 -11.52 5.78
CA HIS A 28 10.16 -10.17 5.53
C HIS A 28 9.32 -9.45 4.48
N VAL A 29 8.62 -8.39 4.88
CA VAL A 29 7.74 -7.61 3.97
C VAL A 29 8.26 -6.19 3.79
N ALA A 30 8.38 -5.75 2.52
CA ALA A 30 8.64 -4.35 2.18
C ALA A 30 7.33 -3.58 1.97
N ILE A 31 7.25 -2.38 2.53
CA ILE A 31 6.15 -1.43 2.32
C ILE A 31 6.73 -0.17 1.71
N VAL A 32 6.35 0.12 0.46
CA VAL A 32 6.79 1.31 -0.27
C VAL A 32 5.69 2.37 -0.22
N GLY A 33 5.99 3.47 0.47
CA GLY A 33 5.05 4.51 0.86
C GLY A 33 4.29 4.15 2.14
N VAL A 34 4.47 4.93 3.21
CA VAL A 34 3.81 4.74 4.51
C VAL A 34 2.83 5.87 4.84
N GLY A 35 2.17 6.41 3.81
CA GLY A 35 1.14 7.43 3.94
C GLY A 35 -0.24 6.90 4.37
N GLY A 36 -1.30 7.41 3.74
CA GLY A 36 -2.70 7.13 4.11
C GLY A 36 -3.12 5.67 3.98
N VAL A 37 -2.49 4.89 3.11
CA VAL A 37 -2.76 3.45 2.99
C VAL A 37 -1.64 2.66 3.70
N GLY A 38 -0.39 2.94 3.36
CA GLY A 38 0.77 2.17 3.84
C GLY A 38 0.94 2.15 5.36
N SER A 39 0.63 3.24 6.07
CA SER A 39 0.75 3.24 7.54
C SER A 39 -0.18 2.20 8.21
N TRP A 40 -1.36 1.95 7.64
CA TRP A 40 -2.27 0.91 8.12
C TRP A 40 -1.86 -0.50 7.70
N ILE A 41 -1.11 -0.64 6.60
CA ILE A 41 -0.48 -1.91 6.21
C ILE A 41 0.56 -2.29 7.26
N VAL A 42 1.43 -1.35 7.64
CA VAL A 42 2.45 -1.55 8.68
C VAL A 42 1.79 -2.05 9.97
N GLU A 43 0.76 -1.32 10.45
CA GLU A 43 0.00 -1.66 11.65
C GLU A 43 -0.63 -3.06 11.59
N ALA A 44 -1.27 -3.40 10.47
CA ALA A 44 -1.92 -4.69 10.32
C ALA A 44 -0.92 -5.85 10.21
N LEU A 45 0.20 -5.66 9.53
CA LEU A 45 1.23 -6.69 9.37
C LEU A 45 1.95 -6.97 10.69
N VAL A 46 2.35 -5.95 11.45
CA VAL A 46 2.98 -6.17 12.78
C VAL A 46 2.00 -6.84 13.75
N ARG A 47 0.72 -6.46 13.73
CA ARG A 47 -0.33 -7.11 14.54
C ARG A 47 -0.68 -8.52 14.08
N SER A 48 -0.24 -8.90 12.88
CA SER A 48 -0.36 -10.27 12.35
C SER A 48 0.84 -11.15 12.69
N GLY A 49 1.86 -10.61 13.36
CA GLY A 49 3.05 -11.36 13.75
C GLY A 49 4.13 -11.43 12.67
N ILE A 50 4.11 -10.56 11.66
CA ILE A 50 5.24 -10.46 10.73
C ILE A 50 6.53 -10.12 11.50
N GLY A 51 7.59 -10.89 11.23
CA GLY A 51 8.86 -10.80 11.95
C GLY A 51 9.83 -9.75 11.45
N GLU A 52 9.70 -9.32 10.19
CA GLU A 52 10.53 -8.25 9.64
C GLU A 52 9.75 -7.36 8.67
N LEU A 53 9.91 -6.04 8.83
CA LEU A 53 9.35 -5.02 7.95
C LEU A 53 10.46 -4.11 7.42
N THR A 54 10.42 -3.78 6.14
CA THR A 54 11.20 -2.67 5.57
C THR A 54 10.24 -1.56 5.16
N LEU A 55 10.45 -0.37 5.73
CA LEU A 55 9.62 0.81 5.48
C LEU A 55 10.38 1.78 4.59
N ILE A 56 9.81 2.13 3.42
CA ILE A 56 10.44 3.00 2.43
C ILE A 56 9.57 4.23 2.20
N ASP A 57 9.97 5.37 2.75
CA ASP A 57 9.30 6.67 2.58
C ASP A 57 10.24 7.79 3.04
N MET A 58 10.25 8.92 2.36
CA MET A 58 11.10 10.07 2.71
C MET A 58 10.35 11.16 3.47
N ASP A 59 9.02 11.11 3.50
CA ASP A 59 8.21 12.21 4.04
C ASP A 59 8.21 12.24 5.57
N ASP A 60 8.13 13.45 6.10
CA ASP A 60 7.78 13.71 7.49
C ASP A 60 6.26 13.74 7.70
N VAL A 61 5.84 13.52 8.94
CA VAL A 61 4.44 13.65 9.35
C VAL A 61 4.01 15.12 9.25
N CYS A 62 2.96 15.38 8.48
CA CYS A 62 2.36 16.71 8.35
C CYS A 62 1.00 16.78 9.06
N ILE A 63 0.64 17.95 9.61
CA ILE A 63 -0.66 18.16 10.26
C ILE A 63 -1.84 17.82 9.36
N THR A 64 -1.72 18.04 8.04
CA THR A 64 -2.75 17.71 7.04
C THR A 64 -2.93 16.20 6.83
N ASN A 65 -2.09 15.37 7.44
CA ASN A 65 -2.17 13.91 7.36
C ASN A 65 -3.18 13.32 8.37
N THR A 66 -3.59 14.11 9.38
CA THR A 66 -4.48 13.72 10.49
C THR A 66 -5.76 13.01 10.05
N ASN A 67 -6.33 13.38 8.90
CA ASN A 67 -7.57 12.79 8.42
C ASN A 67 -7.45 11.34 7.93
N ARG A 68 -6.23 10.82 7.71
CA ARG A 68 -6.01 9.55 6.99
C ARG A 68 -4.77 8.73 7.35
N GLN A 69 -3.77 9.29 8.05
CA GLN A 69 -2.51 8.58 8.31
C GLN A 69 -2.35 8.27 9.78
N LEU A 70 -2.03 7.01 10.09
CA LEU A 70 -1.79 6.53 11.45
C LEU A 70 -0.68 7.29 12.23
N PRO A 71 0.47 7.68 11.64
CA PRO A 71 1.52 8.38 12.38
C PRO A 71 1.21 9.86 12.68
N ALA A 72 0.08 10.40 12.21
CA ALA A 72 -0.26 11.82 12.37
C ALA A 72 -0.91 12.11 13.73
N LEU A 73 -0.08 12.33 14.75
CA LEU A 73 -0.46 12.71 16.10
C LEU A 73 0.12 14.09 16.42
N ALA A 74 -0.47 14.79 17.40
CA ALA A 74 -0.06 16.14 17.77
C ALA A 74 1.45 16.27 18.10
N HIS A 75 2.05 15.23 18.68
CA HIS A 75 3.46 15.21 19.10
C HIS A 75 4.41 14.64 18.04
N THR A 76 3.91 14.11 16.92
CA THR A 76 4.73 13.48 15.88
C THR A 76 4.91 14.34 14.63
N ILE A 77 4.23 15.50 14.57
CA ILE A 77 4.35 16.43 13.44
C ILE A 77 5.80 16.87 13.25
N GLY A 78 6.30 16.80 12.02
CA GLY A 78 7.68 17.13 11.65
C GLY A 78 8.70 16.02 11.90
N ILE A 79 8.26 14.83 12.34
CA ILE A 79 9.12 13.65 12.49
C ILE A 79 8.95 12.75 11.26
N SER A 80 10.01 12.06 10.83
CA SER A 80 9.93 11.06 9.76
C SER A 80 8.80 10.06 9.99
N LYS A 81 7.96 9.84 8.96
CA LYS A 81 6.89 8.83 9.04
C LYS A 81 7.44 7.43 9.32
N VAL A 82 8.59 7.11 8.72
CA VAL A 82 9.27 5.82 8.91
C VAL A 82 9.66 5.62 10.37
N ASP A 83 10.26 6.63 10.99
CA ASP A 83 10.73 6.52 12.37
C ASP A 83 9.58 6.43 13.37
N VAL A 84 8.51 7.22 13.18
CA VAL A 84 7.30 7.14 14.02
C VAL A 84 6.67 5.75 13.95
N LEU A 85 6.55 5.19 12.75
CA LEU A 85 5.97 3.87 12.57
C LEU A 85 6.86 2.75 13.09
N ALA A 86 8.18 2.88 12.96
CA ALA A 86 9.11 1.89 13.50
C ALA A 86 9.09 1.85 15.03
N ALA A 87 9.06 3.01 15.69
CA ALA A 87 8.88 3.09 17.14
C ALA A 87 7.57 2.41 17.57
N ARG A 88 6.49 2.67 16.84
CA ARG A 88 5.20 2.02 17.06
C ARG A 88 5.24 0.50 16.85
N VAL A 89 5.95 0.02 15.83
CA VAL A 89 6.13 -1.43 15.59
C VAL A 89 6.85 -2.07 16.77
N ALA A 90 7.89 -1.45 17.31
CA ALA A 90 8.62 -1.96 18.47
C ALA A 90 7.73 -2.05 19.73
N GLU A 91 6.79 -1.12 19.92
CA GLU A 91 5.80 -1.20 21.01
C GLU A 91 4.81 -2.36 20.84
N ILE A 92 4.44 -2.70 19.60
CA ILE A 92 3.49 -3.78 19.31
C ILE A 92 4.17 -5.15 19.37
N ASN A 93 5.32 -5.28 18.72
CA ASN A 93 6.10 -6.50 18.63
C ASN A 93 7.61 -6.20 18.78
N PRO A 94 8.16 -6.24 19.99
CA PRO A 94 9.59 -5.99 20.24
C PRO A 94 10.53 -6.96 19.51
N ALA A 95 10.03 -8.12 19.06
CA ALA A 95 10.80 -9.08 18.28
C ALA A 95 10.77 -8.81 16.77
N CYS A 96 9.92 -7.89 16.31
CA CYS A 96 9.87 -7.50 14.90
C CYS A 96 11.07 -6.62 14.57
N ARG A 97 11.83 -7.00 13.54
CA ARG A 97 12.91 -6.17 12.99
C ARG A 97 12.32 -5.16 12.02
N VAL A 98 12.68 -3.89 12.17
CA VAL A 98 12.29 -2.83 11.24
C VAL A 98 13.53 -2.27 10.58
N ASN A 99 13.54 -2.25 9.24
CA ASN A 99 14.55 -1.57 8.46
C ASN A 99 13.98 -0.24 7.95
N HIS A 100 14.68 0.85 8.24
CA HIS A 100 14.26 2.21 7.93
C HIS A 100 14.97 2.65 6.65
N ILE A 101 14.21 3.01 5.61
CA ILE A 101 14.75 3.58 4.38
C ILE A 101 14.08 4.94 4.15
N VAL A 102 14.72 6.00 4.62
CA VAL A 102 14.22 7.38 4.52
C VAL A 102 14.61 8.00 3.18
N GLU A 103 14.10 7.39 2.09
CA GLU A 103 14.40 7.77 0.72
C GLU A 103 13.19 7.56 -0.19
N PHE A 104 13.03 8.39 -1.23
CA PHE A 104 12.11 8.09 -2.30
C PHE A 104 12.65 6.95 -3.17
N LEU A 105 11.77 6.04 -3.56
CA LEU A 105 12.09 5.05 -4.60
C LEU A 105 12.10 5.74 -5.97
N THR A 106 13.20 5.56 -6.69
CA THR A 106 13.49 6.13 -8.01
C THR A 106 14.06 5.06 -8.93
N GLU A 107 14.15 5.38 -10.23
CA GLU A 107 14.80 4.49 -11.21
C GLU A 107 16.26 4.18 -10.87
N SER A 108 16.99 5.13 -10.26
CA SER A 108 18.40 4.96 -9.95
C SER A 108 18.66 4.11 -8.70
N ASN A 109 17.70 4.00 -7.78
CA ASN A 109 17.88 3.28 -6.52
C ASN A 109 16.98 2.04 -6.34
N VAL A 110 16.00 1.81 -7.22
CA VAL A 110 15.05 0.69 -7.10
C VAL A 110 15.74 -0.67 -7.01
N ASP A 111 16.84 -0.86 -7.76
CA ASP A 111 17.54 -2.13 -7.76
C ASP A 111 18.19 -2.41 -6.40
N ARG A 112 18.73 -1.38 -5.74
CA ARG A 112 19.26 -1.45 -4.37
C ARG A 112 18.14 -1.62 -3.35
N MET A 113 17.05 -0.87 -3.50
CA MET A 113 15.92 -0.90 -2.55
C MET A 113 15.20 -2.25 -2.57
N LEU A 114 15.12 -2.89 -3.74
CA LEU A 114 14.51 -4.21 -3.94
C LEU A 114 15.54 -5.35 -4.00
N ALA A 115 16.78 -5.10 -3.54
CA ALA A 115 17.82 -6.12 -3.46
C ALA A 115 17.61 -7.13 -2.32
N PRO A 116 17.07 -6.77 -1.14
CA PRO A 116 16.78 -7.74 -0.10
C PRO A 116 15.78 -8.81 -0.56
N ASN A 117 15.90 -10.01 0.00
CA ASN A 117 15.00 -11.12 -0.27
C ASN A 117 13.69 -10.95 0.49
N PHE A 118 12.82 -10.09 0.00
CA PHE A 118 11.48 -9.94 0.56
C PHE A 118 10.61 -11.15 0.21
N ASP A 119 9.85 -11.65 1.18
CA ASP A 119 8.76 -12.60 0.90
C ASP A 119 7.57 -11.91 0.23
N PHE A 120 7.45 -10.59 0.42
CA PHE A 120 6.41 -9.78 -0.21
C PHE A 120 6.79 -8.30 -0.31
N VAL A 121 6.37 -7.65 -1.40
CA VAL A 121 6.43 -6.19 -1.58
C VAL A 121 5.02 -5.61 -1.67
N VAL A 122 4.76 -4.56 -0.93
CA VAL A 122 3.48 -3.85 -0.92
C VAL A 122 3.68 -2.42 -1.41
N ASP A 123 3.13 -2.11 -2.58
CA ASP A 123 3.17 -0.77 -3.17
C ASP A 123 1.95 0.06 -2.75
N ALA A 124 2.20 1.07 -1.93
CA ALA A 124 1.24 2.06 -1.46
C ALA A 124 1.65 3.50 -1.84
N VAL A 125 2.49 3.67 -2.88
CA VAL A 125 2.88 4.98 -3.44
C VAL A 125 1.66 5.62 -4.14
N ASP A 126 1.73 6.88 -4.55
CA ASP A 126 0.65 7.57 -5.28
C ASP A 126 1.01 7.95 -6.73
N ARG A 127 2.29 7.86 -7.10
CA ARG A 127 2.81 8.20 -8.44
C ARG A 127 2.81 7.00 -9.40
N THR A 128 2.05 7.10 -10.48
CA THR A 128 1.89 6.04 -11.52
C THR A 128 3.20 5.48 -12.05
N SER A 129 4.19 6.32 -12.36
CA SER A 129 5.48 5.88 -12.92
C SER A 129 6.29 5.03 -11.94
N ILE A 130 6.31 5.43 -10.66
CA ILE A 130 7.01 4.70 -9.60
C ILE A 130 6.32 3.38 -9.28
N LYS A 131 4.98 3.36 -9.26
CA LYS A 131 4.22 2.11 -9.15
C LYS A 131 4.57 1.12 -10.26
N ALA A 132 4.55 1.60 -11.50
CA ALA A 132 4.89 0.77 -12.65
C ALA A 132 6.34 0.25 -12.57
N LEU A 133 7.28 1.09 -12.14
CA LEU A 133 8.67 0.69 -11.91
C LEU A 133 8.78 -0.43 -10.86
N ILE A 134 8.14 -0.27 -9.69
CA ILE A 134 8.14 -1.28 -8.62
C ILE A 134 7.59 -2.60 -9.15
N ILE A 135 6.41 -2.55 -9.78
CA ILE A 135 5.75 -3.74 -10.33
C ILE A 135 6.63 -4.42 -11.37
N ALA A 136 7.20 -3.68 -12.31
CA ALA A 136 8.05 -4.25 -13.37
C ALA A 136 9.32 -4.90 -12.79
N LYS A 137 9.97 -4.25 -11.83
CA LYS A 137 11.17 -4.78 -11.16
C LYS A 137 10.87 -6.02 -10.32
N CYS A 138 9.74 -6.04 -9.62
CA CYS A 138 9.30 -7.21 -8.87
C CYS A 138 8.94 -8.37 -9.81
N HIS A 139 8.16 -8.09 -10.86
CA HIS A 139 7.75 -9.08 -11.85
C HIS A 139 8.95 -9.73 -12.56
N GLY A 140 9.92 -8.94 -12.99
CA GLY A 140 11.15 -9.44 -13.63
C GLY A 140 12.05 -10.29 -12.71
N ARG A 141 11.83 -10.24 -11.39
CA ARG A 141 12.57 -11.02 -10.38
C ARG A 141 11.75 -12.16 -9.77
N SER A 142 10.50 -12.36 -10.24
CA SER A 142 9.53 -13.24 -9.58
C SER A 142 9.33 -12.90 -8.09
N LEU A 143 9.49 -11.63 -7.72
CA LEU A 143 9.28 -11.13 -6.38
C LEU A 143 7.78 -10.85 -6.17
N PRO A 144 7.11 -11.46 -5.18
CA PRO A 144 5.68 -11.23 -4.95
C PRO A 144 5.39 -9.76 -4.66
N VAL A 145 4.46 -9.17 -5.40
CA VAL A 145 4.07 -7.76 -5.25
C VAL A 145 2.56 -7.61 -5.27
N ILE A 146 2.05 -6.68 -4.47
CA ILE A 146 0.66 -6.20 -4.52
C ILE A 146 0.65 -4.68 -4.54
N THR A 147 -0.24 -4.09 -5.33
CA THR A 147 -0.35 -2.62 -5.48
C THR A 147 -1.70 -2.08 -5.03
N SER A 148 -1.71 -0.87 -4.50
CA SER A 148 -2.93 -0.11 -4.20
C SER A 148 -3.32 0.81 -5.35
N GLY A 149 -4.63 0.84 -5.64
CA GLY A 149 -5.29 1.93 -6.37
C GLY A 149 -5.50 3.18 -5.50
N SER A 150 -6.32 4.10 -6.00
CA SER A 150 -6.59 5.37 -5.32
C SER A 150 -7.65 5.22 -4.23
N ALA A 151 -7.23 5.41 -2.99
CA ALA A 151 -8.12 5.48 -1.83
C ALA A 151 -8.69 6.90 -1.59
N GLY A 152 -8.19 7.91 -2.32
CA GLY A 152 -8.71 9.28 -2.29
C GLY A 152 -10.02 9.43 -3.08
N GLY A 153 -10.86 10.36 -2.68
CA GLY A 153 -12.15 10.65 -3.32
C GLY A 153 -13.18 9.55 -3.09
N ARG A 154 -13.04 8.78 -2.00
CA ARG A 154 -13.89 7.64 -1.65
C ARG A 154 -14.56 7.89 -0.30
N ARG A 155 -15.75 7.33 -0.11
CA ARG A 155 -16.52 7.41 1.13
C ARG A 155 -17.01 6.03 1.59
N ASP A 156 -17.06 5.03 0.73
CA ASP A 156 -17.59 3.71 1.05
C ASP A 156 -16.48 2.64 1.09
N PRO A 157 -16.07 2.17 2.27
CA PRO A 157 -15.07 1.10 2.38
C PRO A 157 -15.61 -0.27 1.94
N THR A 158 -16.93 -0.48 1.84
CA THR A 158 -17.53 -1.78 1.47
C THR A 158 -17.36 -2.10 -0.03
N GLY A 159 -17.10 -1.06 -0.84
CA GLY A 159 -16.81 -1.17 -2.27
C GLY A 159 -15.39 -1.61 -2.61
N ILE A 160 -14.52 -1.84 -1.62
CA ILE A 160 -13.13 -2.25 -1.83
C ILE A 160 -13.07 -3.71 -2.30
N LYS A 161 -12.28 -3.99 -3.33
CA LYS A 161 -12.10 -5.31 -3.95
C LYS A 161 -10.62 -5.59 -4.22
N ILE A 162 -10.32 -6.88 -4.31
CA ILE A 162 -9.05 -7.40 -4.82
C ILE A 162 -9.31 -7.96 -6.21
N ALA A 163 -8.49 -7.59 -7.19
CA ALA A 163 -8.49 -8.21 -8.52
C ALA A 163 -7.07 -8.21 -9.10
N ASP A 164 -6.87 -8.89 -10.22
CA ASP A 164 -5.68 -8.70 -11.03
C ASP A 164 -5.65 -7.29 -11.65
N LEU A 165 -4.47 -6.69 -11.70
CA LEU A 165 -4.23 -5.33 -12.20
C LEU A 165 -4.76 -5.13 -13.61
N GLY A 166 -4.68 -6.17 -14.45
CA GLY A 166 -5.20 -6.19 -15.81
C GLY A 166 -6.70 -5.92 -15.88
N HIS A 167 -7.45 -6.35 -14.86
CA HIS A 167 -8.91 -6.30 -14.78
C HIS A 167 -9.44 -5.15 -13.90
N ALA A 168 -8.57 -4.41 -13.20
CA ALA A 168 -8.95 -3.28 -12.35
C ALA A 168 -9.23 -1.98 -13.16
N GLY A 169 -10.28 -2.02 -13.98
CA GLY A 169 -10.62 -0.96 -14.94
C GLY A 169 -11.18 0.34 -14.34
N ALA A 170 -11.80 0.27 -13.17
CA ALA A 170 -12.56 1.39 -12.58
C ALA A 170 -11.68 2.49 -11.94
N ASP A 171 -10.40 2.19 -11.67
CA ASP A 171 -9.51 3.09 -10.96
C ASP A 171 -8.56 3.86 -11.91
N PRO A 172 -8.62 5.21 -11.94
CA PRO A 172 -7.76 6.03 -12.81
C PRO A 172 -6.27 5.88 -12.54
N LEU A 173 -5.87 5.70 -11.27
CA LEU A 173 -4.46 5.52 -10.90
C LEU A 173 -3.95 4.20 -11.47
N LEU A 174 -4.68 3.10 -11.27
CA LEU A 174 -4.31 1.79 -11.82
C LEU A 174 -4.36 1.76 -13.36
N ARG A 175 -5.26 2.52 -13.98
CA ARG A 175 -5.26 2.72 -15.43
C ARG A 175 -3.95 3.36 -15.91
N GLY A 176 -3.48 4.40 -15.22
CA GLY A 176 -2.19 5.05 -15.51
C GLY A 176 -1.01 4.10 -15.31
N VAL A 177 -1.03 3.28 -14.26
CA VAL A 177 -0.01 2.25 -14.03
C VAL A 177 0.05 1.25 -15.19
N ARG A 178 -1.10 0.71 -15.63
CA ARG A 178 -1.15 -0.20 -16.78
C ARG A 178 -0.60 0.43 -18.07
N GLN A 179 -0.87 1.72 -18.28
CA GLN A 179 -0.33 2.44 -19.44
C GLN A 179 1.19 2.54 -19.38
N CYS A 180 1.76 2.87 -18.21
CA CYS A 180 3.21 2.91 -18.01
C CYS A 180 3.84 1.52 -18.19
N LEU A 181 3.27 0.47 -17.59
CA LEU A 181 3.75 -0.91 -17.73
C LEU A 181 3.83 -1.37 -19.19
N ARG A 182 2.82 -1.05 -20.01
CA ARG A 182 2.78 -1.40 -21.43
C ARG A 182 3.73 -0.58 -22.29
N ARG A 183 3.90 0.71 -21.96
CA ARG A 183 4.73 1.64 -22.72
C ARG A 183 6.21 1.42 -22.43
N ASP A 184 6.56 1.27 -21.17
CA ASP A 184 7.95 1.38 -20.70
C ASP A 184 8.57 0.02 -20.34
N TYR A 185 7.75 -0.98 -20.00
CA TYR A 185 8.22 -2.26 -19.44
C TYR A 185 7.76 -3.50 -20.23
N GLY A 186 7.16 -3.32 -21.40
CA GLY A 186 6.85 -4.43 -22.32
C GLY A 186 5.69 -5.34 -21.89
N PHE A 187 4.85 -4.94 -20.94
CA PHE A 187 3.67 -5.72 -20.56
C PHE A 187 2.68 -5.86 -21.72
N ALA A 188 1.97 -6.99 -21.78
CA ALA A 188 1.02 -7.30 -22.85
C ALA A 188 -0.06 -6.21 -23.02
N LYS A 189 -0.33 -5.88 -24.29
CA LYS A 189 -1.40 -4.94 -24.67
C LYS A 189 -2.73 -5.69 -24.70
N SER A 190 -3.81 -4.96 -24.41
CA SER A 190 -5.16 -5.49 -24.58
C SER A 190 -5.45 -5.81 -26.04
N GLU A 191 -5.81 -7.05 -26.33
CA GLU A 191 -6.28 -7.46 -27.65
C GLU A 191 -7.79 -7.22 -27.76
N GLN A 192 -8.23 -6.55 -28.84
CA GLN A 192 -9.65 -6.32 -29.15
C GLN A 192 -10.47 -5.70 -28.00
N GLY A 193 -9.83 -4.85 -27.17
CA GLY A 193 -10.49 -4.20 -26.03
C GLY A 193 -10.71 -5.10 -24.81
N ARG A 194 -10.24 -6.36 -24.82
CA ARG A 194 -10.34 -7.26 -23.67
C ARG A 194 -9.20 -7.02 -22.67
N PRO A 195 -9.49 -7.02 -21.36
CA PRO A 195 -8.46 -7.02 -20.32
C PRO A 195 -7.54 -8.25 -20.45
N VAL A 196 -6.25 -8.06 -20.19
CA VAL A 196 -5.24 -9.14 -20.17
C VAL A 196 -4.75 -9.28 -18.74
N THR A 197 -4.73 -10.51 -18.23
CA THR A 197 -4.21 -10.83 -16.90
C THR A 197 -2.73 -10.50 -16.81
N MET A 198 -2.31 -9.82 -15.74
CA MET A 198 -0.91 -9.40 -15.52
C MET A 198 -0.21 -10.19 -14.41
N ASP A 199 -0.94 -11.05 -13.71
CA ASP A 199 -0.51 -11.79 -12.52
C ASP A 199 -0.03 -10.88 -11.37
N ILE A 200 -0.56 -9.66 -11.34
CA ILE A 200 -0.27 -8.66 -10.30
C ILE A 200 -1.55 -8.38 -9.53
N PRO A 201 -1.71 -8.85 -8.28
CA PRO A 201 -2.86 -8.48 -7.47
C PRO A 201 -2.85 -6.97 -7.19
N CYS A 202 -4.05 -6.40 -7.14
CA CYS A 202 -4.25 -5.02 -6.74
C CYS A 202 -5.51 -4.84 -5.90
N VAL A 203 -5.50 -3.81 -5.05
CA VAL A 203 -6.65 -3.39 -4.23
C VAL A 203 -7.19 -2.08 -4.76
N PHE A 204 -8.50 -2.02 -5.01
CA PHE A 204 -9.15 -0.82 -5.54
C PHE A 204 -10.61 -0.74 -5.07
N SER A 205 -11.25 0.41 -5.25
CA SER A 205 -12.69 0.59 -4.97
C SER A 205 -13.49 0.68 -6.26
N MET A 206 -14.67 0.06 -6.27
CA MET A 206 -15.66 0.21 -7.34
C MET A 206 -16.44 1.53 -7.24
N GLU A 207 -16.33 2.25 -6.13
CA GLU A 207 -16.95 3.56 -5.94
C GLU A 207 -16.41 4.53 -7.01
N LYS A 208 -17.25 5.46 -7.49
CA LYS A 208 -16.79 6.55 -8.36
C LYS A 208 -16.08 7.63 -7.54
N PRO A 209 -15.07 8.32 -8.09
CA PRO A 209 -14.35 9.31 -7.31
C PRO A 209 -15.24 10.52 -7.08
N VAL A 210 -15.17 11.06 -5.86
CA VAL A 210 -15.82 12.29 -5.45
C VAL A 210 -14.82 13.43 -5.58
N PHE A 211 -15.16 14.44 -6.37
CA PHE A 211 -14.35 15.62 -6.65
C PHE A 211 -14.80 16.80 -5.78
N PRO A 212 -13.87 17.52 -5.12
CA PRO A 212 -14.17 18.82 -4.53
C PRO A 212 -14.32 19.87 -5.64
N TRP A 213 -15.30 20.75 -5.51
CA TRP A 213 -15.51 21.89 -6.41
C TRP A 213 -15.13 23.20 -5.73
N ALA A 214 -14.84 24.24 -6.52
CA ALA A 214 -14.40 25.55 -6.03
C ALA A 214 -15.42 26.24 -5.11
N ASP A 215 -16.71 25.93 -5.24
CA ASP A 215 -17.79 26.43 -4.39
C ASP A 215 -17.86 25.73 -3.00
N GLY A 216 -16.96 24.78 -2.74
CA GLY A 216 -16.91 23.98 -1.51
C GLY A 216 -17.83 22.76 -1.51
N SER A 217 -18.61 22.54 -2.57
CA SER A 217 -19.42 21.34 -2.74
C SER A 217 -18.58 20.14 -3.21
N CYS A 218 -19.20 18.97 -3.28
CA CYS A 218 -18.58 17.74 -3.76
C CYS A 218 -19.46 17.05 -4.79
N SER A 219 -18.88 16.68 -5.93
CA SER A 219 -19.59 16.07 -7.06
C SER A 219 -18.97 14.74 -7.49
N LEU A 220 -19.72 13.92 -8.23
CA LEU A 220 -19.19 12.75 -8.93
C LEU A 220 -18.61 13.10 -10.30
N GLU A 221 -18.78 14.35 -10.74
CA GLU A 221 -18.24 14.88 -11.98
C GLU A 221 -17.10 15.86 -11.67
N ALA A 222 -16.04 15.77 -12.47
CA ALA A 222 -14.93 16.72 -12.38
C ALA A 222 -15.40 18.09 -12.88
N GLU A 223 -14.95 19.16 -12.22
CA GLU A 223 -15.29 20.54 -12.59
C GLU A 223 -14.71 20.89 -13.97
N THR A 224 -15.53 21.43 -14.87
CA THR A 224 -15.12 21.80 -16.23
C THR A 224 -14.13 22.96 -16.21
N GLY A 225 -12.93 22.75 -16.74
CA GLY A 225 -11.87 23.77 -16.80
C GLY A 225 -10.91 23.75 -15.61
N ALA A 226 -11.12 22.90 -14.62
CA ALA A 226 -10.08 22.58 -13.65
C ALA A 226 -8.95 21.82 -14.36
N GLU A 227 -7.70 22.32 -14.28
CA GLU A 227 -6.55 21.63 -14.85
C GLU A 227 -6.51 20.18 -14.35
N THR A 228 -6.33 19.26 -15.28
CA THR A 228 -6.39 17.79 -15.15
C THR A 228 -5.20 17.20 -14.38
N GLY A 229 -4.82 17.85 -13.28
CA GLY A 229 -3.70 17.51 -12.42
C GLY A 229 -4.11 17.37 -10.96
N LEU A 230 -5.21 16.64 -10.67
CA LEU A 230 -5.58 16.24 -9.31
C LEU A 230 -4.51 15.27 -8.75
N ARG A 231 -3.38 15.82 -8.31
CA ARG A 231 -2.38 15.13 -7.50
C ARG A 231 -2.97 14.96 -6.09
N LEU A 232 -2.52 13.93 -5.37
CA LEU A 232 -2.74 13.83 -3.92
C LEU A 232 -1.81 14.81 -3.17
N ASP A 233 -1.71 16.05 -3.64
CA ASP A 233 -0.95 17.07 -2.91
C ASP A 233 -1.81 17.64 -1.75
N CYS A 234 -1.13 18.25 -0.78
CA CYS A 234 -1.74 18.71 0.45
C CYS A 234 -2.57 20.00 0.30
N ALA A 235 -2.77 20.54 -0.91
CA ALA A 235 -3.45 21.82 -1.12
C ALA A 235 -4.52 21.78 -2.25
N ALA A 236 -4.40 20.89 -3.23
CA ALA A 236 -5.26 20.77 -4.41
C ALA A 236 -5.34 19.30 -4.86
N GLY A 237 -6.25 18.55 -4.25
CA GLY A 237 -6.41 17.12 -4.54
C GLY A 237 -7.71 16.53 -4.02
N PHE A 238 -7.86 15.22 -4.20
CA PHE A 238 -8.98 14.49 -3.62
C PHE A 238 -8.97 14.57 -2.09
N GLY A 239 -10.16 14.76 -1.50
CA GLY A 239 -10.38 14.49 -0.07
C GLY A 239 -10.18 13.00 0.24
N ALA A 240 -9.91 12.67 1.49
CA ALA A 240 -9.74 11.29 1.94
C ALA A 240 -10.23 11.09 3.37
N ALA A 241 -10.60 9.87 3.71
CA ALA A 241 -11.08 9.50 5.04
C ALA A 241 -10.36 8.24 5.56
N THR A 242 -10.04 8.25 6.85
CA THR A 242 -9.34 7.15 7.54
C THR A 242 -10.04 5.81 7.34
N PHE A 243 -11.37 5.73 7.46
CA PHE A 243 -12.07 4.46 7.32
C PHE A 243 -11.98 3.84 5.92
N VAL A 244 -11.75 4.62 4.86
CA VAL A 244 -11.49 4.08 3.52
C VAL A 244 -10.00 3.73 3.38
N THR A 245 -9.12 4.68 3.63
CA THR A 245 -7.67 4.50 3.43
C THR A 245 -7.08 3.40 4.32
N GLY A 246 -7.56 3.30 5.56
CA GLY A 246 -7.25 2.19 6.48
C GLY A 246 -7.84 0.86 6.02
N ALA A 247 -9.07 0.84 5.51
CA ALA A 247 -9.65 -0.39 4.94
C ALA A 247 -8.86 -0.89 3.71
N PHE A 248 -8.37 0.01 2.83
CA PHE A 248 -7.43 -0.37 1.77
C PHE A 248 -6.18 -1.03 2.35
N GLY A 249 -5.58 -0.43 3.38
CA GLY A 249 -4.40 -0.98 4.05
C GLY A 249 -4.66 -2.36 4.67
N PHE A 250 -5.81 -2.55 5.31
CA PHE A 250 -6.21 -3.83 5.90
C PHE A 250 -6.48 -4.90 4.84
N VAL A 251 -7.09 -4.56 3.71
CA VAL A 251 -7.31 -5.50 2.60
C VAL A 251 -5.97 -5.92 1.97
N LEU A 252 -5.03 -4.98 1.79
CA LEU A 252 -3.66 -5.27 1.33
C LEU A 252 -2.95 -6.21 2.30
N ALA A 253 -2.93 -5.90 3.59
CA ALA A 253 -2.29 -6.72 4.61
C ALA A 253 -2.93 -8.11 4.73
N ALA A 254 -4.26 -8.21 4.63
CA ALA A 254 -4.98 -9.48 4.65
C ALA A 254 -4.57 -10.38 3.47
N GLU A 255 -4.40 -9.81 2.27
CA GLU A 255 -3.94 -10.55 1.10
C GLU A 255 -2.48 -11.02 1.23
N VAL A 256 -1.61 -10.19 1.80
CA VAL A 256 -0.22 -10.56 2.12
C VAL A 256 -0.18 -11.72 3.10
N VAL A 257 -0.85 -11.59 4.25
CA VAL A 257 -0.92 -12.65 5.27
C VAL A 257 -1.47 -13.93 4.65
N ARG A 258 -2.58 -13.86 3.90
CA ARG A 258 -3.18 -15.02 3.24
C ARG A 258 -2.18 -15.74 2.32
N ARG A 259 -1.35 -15.01 1.56
CA ARG A 259 -0.34 -15.61 0.68
C ARG A 259 0.82 -16.23 1.47
N LEU A 260 1.29 -15.55 2.51
CA LEU A 260 2.38 -16.04 3.36
C LEU A 260 2.00 -17.27 4.18
N THR A 261 0.72 -17.44 4.53
CA THR A 261 0.23 -18.57 5.35
C THR A 261 -0.26 -19.76 4.54
N LYS A 262 -0.44 -19.65 3.21
CA LYS A 262 -0.88 -20.77 2.37
C LYS A 262 0.15 -21.90 2.38
N SER A 263 -0.23 -23.09 2.84
CA SER A 263 0.61 -24.30 2.70
C SER A 263 1.05 -24.49 1.24
N ALA A 264 2.34 -24.75 1.05
CA ALA A 264 2.86 -25.19 -0.25
C ALA A 264 2.29 -26.57 -0.61
#